data_AF-A0A918GAN4-F1
#
_entry.id   AF-A0A918GAN4-F1
#
_cell.length_a   1.000
_cell.length_b   1.000
_cell.length_c   1.000
_cell.angle_alpha   90.00
_cell.angle_beta   90.00
_cell.angle_gamma   90.00
#
_symmetry.space_group_name_H-M   'P 1'
#
loop_
_entity.id
_entity.type
_entity.pdbx_description
1 polymer ?
#
loop_
_entity_poly.entity_id
_entity_poly.type
_entity_poly.pdbx_seq_one_letter_code
_entity_poly.pdbx_strand_id
1 'polypeptide(L)'
;MTQPCEQSLGAADSDLGEVDDLLRAVVADGFTVYLCGGQREPEAIVATYTWPDHVDFVVIKDRHDVAAARARCTPDWDVFAPERVIWSYHGHARWALRAILDLHHPEHPDAPDDDHAAPAALRVPGEFLRSVSVRTPRPGLVARRAMRLRPA
;
A
#
# COMPACT_ATOMS: atom_id res chain seq x y z
N MET A 1 -35.92 -10.31 -24.52
CA MET A 1 -35.47 -9.52 -23.36
C MET A 1 -34.06 -9.97 -23.04
N THR A 2 -33.07 -9.43 -23.74
CA THR A 2 -31.68 -9.88 -23.62
C THR A 2 -30.77 -8.68 -23.73
N GLN A 3 -30.41 -8.12 -22.59
CA GLN A 3 -29.12 -7.48 -22.37
C GLN A 3 -28.91 -7.41 -20.85
N PRO A 4 -27.79 -7.98 -20.37
CA PRO A 4 -26.67 -7.10 -20.05
C PRO A 4 -25.30 -7.79 -20.23
N CYS A 5 -24.51 -7.35 -21.22
CA CYS A 5 -23.07 -7.63 -21.27
C CYS A 5 -22.23 -6.34 -21.44
N GLU A 6 -22.82 -5.27 -21.97
CA GLU A 6 -22.07 -4.04 -22.31
C GLU A 6 -21.83 -3.12 -21.09
N GLN A 7 -22.66 -3.19 -20.04
CA GLN A 7 -22.47 -2.37 -18.83
C GLN A 7 -21.29 -2.83 -17.95
N SER A 8 -20.93 -4.11 -17.99
CA SER A 8 -19.84 -4.67 -17.18
C SER A 8 -18.45 -4.24 -17.66
N LEU A 9 -18.30 -3.95 -18.95
CA LEU A 9 -17.03 -3.51 -19.55
C LEU A 9 -16.68 -2.07 -19.16
N GLY A 10 -17.66 -1.15 -19.18
CA GLY A 10 -17.43 0.26 -18.81
C GLY A 10 -17.14 0.49 -17.32
N ALA A 11 -17.74 -0.32 -16.44
CA ALA A 11 -17.49 -0.24 -15.01
C ALA A 11 -16.09 -0.77 -14.64
N ALA A 12 -15.62 -1.84 -15.29
CA ALA A 12 -14.29 -2.39 -15.07
C ALA A 12 -13.19 -1.44 -15.57
N ASP A 13 -13.42 -0.77 -16.70
CA ASP A 13 -12.47 0.21 -17.26
C ASP A 13 -12.37 1.47 -16.39
N SER A 14 -13.49 1.93 -15.84
CA SER A 14 -13.51 3.04 -14.88
C SER A 14 -12.83 2.67 -13.54
N ASP A 15 -12.97 1.43 -13.08
CA ASP A 15 -12.35 0.94 -11.84
C ASP A 15 -10.82 0.82 -11.99
N LEU A 16 -10.34 0.35 -13.14
CA LEU A 16 -8.91 0.33 -13.46
C LEU A 16 -8.32 1.74 -13.52
N GLY A 17 -9.03 2.70 -14.15
CA GLY A 17 -8.61 4.10 -14.16
C GLY A 17 -8.49 4.71 -12.77
N GLU A 18 -9.43 4.42 -11.86
CA GLU A 18 -9.39 4.88 -10.47
C GLU A 18 -8.24 4.25 -9.67
N VAL A 19 -8.01 2.94 -9.84
CA VAL A 19 -6.87 2.25 -9.20
C VAL A 19 -5.54 2.87 -9.66
N ASP A 20 -5.40 3.14 -10.95
CA ASP A 20 -4.22 3.81 -11.51
C ASP A 20 -3.99 5.20 -10.89
N ASP A 21 -5.06 5.98 -10.70
CA ASP A 21 -4.99 7.28 -10.03
C ASP A 21 -4.58 7.15 -8.56
N LEU A 22 -5.10 6.15 -7.85
CA LEU A 22 -4.72 5.88 -6.46
C LEU A 22 -3.26 5.43 -6.33
N LEU A 23 -2.77 4.60 -7.26
CA LEU A 23 -1.36 4.22 -7.30
C LEU A 23 -0.46 5.44 -7.57
N ARG A 24 -0.85 6.31 -8.52
CA ARG A 24 -0.16 7.59 -8.75
C ARG A 24 -0.17 8.46 -7.49
N ALA A 25 -1.27 8.50 -6.76
CA ALA A 25 -1.38 9.24 -5.51
C ALA A 25 -0.43 8.70 -4.43
N VAL A 26 -0.33 7.38 -4.27
CA VAL A 26 0.64 6.73 -3.34
C VAL A 26 2.08 7.15 -3.68
N VAL A 27 2.46 7.11 -4.96
CA VAL A 27 3.80 7.57 -5.38
C VAL A 27 3.99 9.07 -5.12
N ALA A 28 2.96 9.88 -5.42
CA ALA A 28 2.99 11.31 -5.20
C ALA A 28 3.04 11.71 -3.71
N ASP A 29 2.56 10.85 -2.82
CA ASP A 29 2.63 10.99 -1.36
C ASP A 29 4.02 10.64 -0.79
N GLY A 30 4.94 10.17 -1.63
CA GLY A 30 6.33 9.95 -1.25
C GLY A 30 6.66 8.53 -0.81
N PHE A 31 5.87 7.54 -1.20
CA PHE A 31 6.18 6.14 -0.90
C PHE A 31 7.39 5.63 -1.70
N THR A 32 8.22 4.81 -1.07
CA THR A 32 9.23 3.96 -1.73
C THR A 32 8.55 2.70 -2.25
N VAL A 33 8.77 2.36 -3.52
CA VAL A 33 8.12 1.22 -4.17
C VAL A 33 9.14 0.13 -4.48
N TYR A 34 8.85 -1.08 -4.02
CA TYR A 34 9.55 -2.32 -4.32
C TYR A 34 8.74 -3.10 -5.37
N LEU A 35 9.41 -3.50 -6.45
CA LEU A 35 8.86 -4.37 -7.48
C LEU A 35 9.50 -5.76 -7.30
N CYS A 36 8.70 -6.75 -6.94
CA CYS A 36 9.12 -8.12 -6.65
C CYS A 36 8.74 -9.05 -7.79
N GLY A 37 9.57 -10.03 -8.12
CA GLY A 37 9.33 -11.00 -9.19
C GLY A 37 9.72 -10.50 -10.60
N GLY A 38 9.99 -9.20 -10.77
CA GLY A 38 10.41 -8.63 -12.04
C GLY A 38 10.16 -7.13 -12.12
N GLN A 39 10.91 -6.42 -12.96
CA GLN A 39 10.76 -4.96 -13.08
C GLN A 39 9.63 -4.51 -14.01
N ARG A 40 9.34 -5.30 -15.06
CA ARG A 40 8.36 -4.95 -16.11
C ARG A 40 6.96 -5.47 -15.78
N GLU A 41 6.90 -6.66 -15.22
CA GLU A 41 5.68 -7.36 -14.84
C GLU A 41 5.97 -7.97 -13.45
N PRO A 42 5.84 -7.16 -12.38
CA PRO A 42 6.08 -7.63 -11.02
C PRO A 42 4.96 -8.58 -10.58
N GLU A 43 5.34 -9.63 -9.86
CA GLU A 43 4.43 -10.57 -9.20
C GLU A 43 3.85 -9.98 -7.90
N ALA A 44 4.58 -9.05 -7.30
CA ALA A 44 4.08 -8.25 -6.18
C ALA A 44 4.70 -6.85 -6.19
N ILE A 45 3.91 -5.87 -5.75
CA ILE A 45 4.36 -4.51 -5.50
C ILE A 45 4.21 -4.24 -4.00
N VAL A 46 5.29 -3.79 -3.37
CA VAL A 46 5.25 -3.27 -2.00
C VAL A 46 5.54 -1.78 -2.05
N ALA A 47 4.69 -0.95 -1.47
CA ALA A 47 4.99 0.47 -1.29
C ALA A 47 5.05 0.79 0.20
N THR A 48 6.06 1.55 0.62
CA THR A 48 6.30 1.92 2.03
C THR A 48 6.48 3.41 2.20
N TYR A 49 6.04 3.93 3.33
CA TYR A 49 6.33 5.28 3.79
C TYR A 49 6.77 5.22 5.25
N THR A 50 7.98 5.68 5.52
CA THR A 50 8.59 5.62 6.84
C THR A 50 8.33 6.89 7.62
N TRP A 51 7.71 6.73 8.79
CA TRP A 51 7.64 7.71 9.86
C TRP A 51 8.80 7.48 10.85
N PRO A 52 9.02 8.35 11.86
CA PRO A 52 10.09 8.13 12.85
C PRO A 52 10.03 6.76 13.53
N ASP A 53 8.86 6.34 14.02
CA ASP A 53 8.68 5.07 14.75
C ASP A 53 7.68 4.11 14.09
N HIS A 54 7.18 4.46 12.91
CA HIS A 54 6.14 3.71 12.21
C HIS A 54 6.46 3.56 10.73
N VAL A 55 5.84 2.58 10.10
CA VAL A 55 5.87 2.41 8.65
C VAL A 55 4.47 2.12 8.15
N ASP A 56 4.02 2.95 7.20
CA ASP A 56 2.82 2.71 6.41
C ASP A 56 3.23 1.90 5.19
N PHE A 57 2.51 0.85 4.86
CA PHE A 57 2.84 0.05 3.70
C PHE A 57 1.62 -0.62 3.07
N VAL A 58 1.77 -0.97 1.79
CA VAL A 58 0.78 -1.73 1.04
C VAL A 58 1.49 -2.80 0.23
N VAL A 59 0.91 -3.99 0.20
CA VAL A 59 1.33 -5.15 -0.58
C VAL A 59 0.23 -5.45 -1.59
N ILE A 60 0.58 -5.44 -2.87
CA ILE A 60 -0.32 -5.65 -4.00
C ILE A 60 0.18 -6.89 -4.74
N LYS A 61 -0.63 -7.94 -4.81
CA LYS A 61 -0.34 -9.15 -5.61
C LYS A 61 -1.29 -9.26 -6.80
N ASP A 62 -2.53 -8.83 -6.59
CA ASP A 62 -3.56 -8.70 -7.62
C ASP A 62 -4.49 -7.53 -7.24
N ARG A 63 -5.31 -7.07 -8.19
CA ARG A 63 -6.33 -6.04 -7.93
C ARG A 63 -7.32 -6.42 -6.82
N HIS A 64 -7.56 -7.71 -6.60
CA HIS A 64 -8.45 -8.20 -5.54
C HIS A 64 -7.70 -8.68 -4.29
N ASP A 65 -6.37 -8.72 -4.34
CA ASP A 65 -5.50 -9.15 -3.23
C ASP A 65 -4.50 -8.05 -2.89
N VAL A 66 -5.02 -7.02 -2.21
CA VAL A 66 -4.25 -5.89 -1.72
C VAL A 66 -4.40 -5.77 -0.21
N ALA A 67 -3.27 -5.76 0.49
CA ALA A 67 -3.23 -5.55 1.93
C ALA A 67 -2.46 -4.27 2.25
N ALA A 68 -3.10 -3.33 2.95
CA ALA A 68 -2.50 -2.13 3.49
C ALA A 68 -2.35 -2.26 5.00
N ALA A 69 -1.31 -1.66 5.57
CA ALA A 69 -1.05 -1.73 6.99
C ALA A 69 -0.19 -0.59 7.51
N ARG A 70 -0.21 -0.42 8.84
CA ARG A 70 0.80 0.32 9.58
C ARG A 70 1.44 -0.62 10.60
N ALA A 71 2.76 -0.59 10.69
CA ALA A 71 3.53 -1.30 11.72
C ALA A 71 4.41 -0.32 12.51
N ARG A 72 4.88 -0.75 13.68
CA ARG A 72 5.97 -0.09 14.40
C ARG A 72 7.29 -0.42 13.69
N CYS A 73 8.12 0.59 13.46
CA CYS A 73 9.42 0.43 12.81
C CYS A 73 10.46 0.02 13.87
N THR A 74 10.66 -1.29 14.05
CA THR A 74 11.73 -1.84 14.89
C THR A 74 12.98 -2.14 14.06
N PRO A 75 14.18 -2.23 14.67
CA PRO A 75 15.42 -2.53 13.93
C PRO A 75 15.35 -3.80 13.07
N ASP A 76 14.62 -4.82 13.53
CA ASP A 76 14.45 -6.11 12.84
C ASP A 76 13.18 -6.17 11.98
N TRP A 77 12.55 -5.03 11.67
CA TRP A 77 11.29 -5.02 10.91
C TRP A 77 11.51 -5.45 9.46
N ASP A 78 10.86 -6.54 9.06
CA ASP A 78 10.88 -7.06 7.69
C ASP A 78 9.68 -6.52 6.90
N VAL A 79 9.97 -5.68 5.91
CA VAL A 79 8.99 -5.10 4.98
C VAL A 79 8.23 -6.14 4.16
N PHE A 80 8.84 -7.31 3.90
CA PHE A 80 8.27 -8.36 3.05
C PHE A 80 7.57 -9.46 3.86
N ALA A 81 7.81 -9.52 5.17
CA ALA A 81 7.20 -10.51 6.04
C ALA A 81 6.96 -9.94 7.46
N PRO A 82 6.17 -8.87 7.60
CA PRO A 82 5.88 -8.30 8.91
C PRO A 82 5.17 -9.32 9.78
N GLU A 83 5.55 -9.42 11.05
CA GLU A 83 4.90 -10.30 12.01
C GLU A 83 3.75 -9.62 12.76
N ARG A 84 3.89 -8.31 13.00
CA ARG A 84 2.95 -7.52 13.79
C ARG A 84 2.66 -6.18 13.11
N VAL A 85 1.42 -5.72 13.26
CA VAL A 85 0.91 -4.46 12.72
C VAL A 85 -0.02 -3.82 13.76
N ILE A 86 -0.18 -2.50 13.70
CA ILE A 86 -1.11 -1.75 14.56
C ILE A 86 -2.39 -1.34 13.83
N TRP A 87 -2.39 -1.50 12.51
CA TRP A 87 -3.54 -1.30 11.65
C TRP A 87 -3.38 -2.14 10.39
N SER A 88 -4.46 -2.72 9.90
CA SER A 88 -4.47 -3.39 8.62
C SER A 88 -5.83 -3.31 7.91
N TYR A 89 -5.77 -3.36 6.58
CA TYR A 89 -6.90 -3.50 5.68
C TYR A 89 -6.53 -4.52 4.59
N HIS A 90 -7.44 -5.44 4.25
CA HIS A 90 -7.23 -6.41 3.16
C HIS A 90 -8.46 -6.46 2.25
N GLY A 91 -8.25 -6.42 0.93
CA GLY A 91 -9.29 -6.58 -0.06
C GLY A 91 -8.95 -5.94 -1.40
N HIS A 92 -9.95 -5.34 -2.05
CA HIS A 92 -9.79 -4.70 -3.36
C HIS A 92 -8.83 -3.51 -3.34
N ALA A 93 -8.03 -3.37 -4.39
CA ALA A 93 -7.01 -2.34 -4.57
C ALA A 93 -7.56 -0.93 -4.32
N ARG A 94 -8.70 -0.60 -4.92
CA ARG A 94 -9.38 0.68 -4.73
C ARG A 94 -9.51 1.06 -3.25
N TRP A 95 -10.05 0.16 -2.44
CA TRP A 95 -10.33 0.44 -1.04
C TRP A 95 -9.07 0.39 -0.17
N ALA A 96 -8.16 -0.55 -0.42
CA ALA A 96 -6.92 -0.64 0.31
C ALA A 96 -6.01 0.58 0.09
N LEU A 97 -5.89 1.04 -1.17
CA LEU A 97 -5.12 2.22 -1.51
C LEU A 97 -5.75 3.50 -0.94
N ARG A 98 -7.09 3.60 -0.95
CA ARG A 98 -7.78 4.72 -0.31
C ARG A 98 -7.54 4.72 1.21
N ALA A 99 -7.68 3.56 1.84
CA ALA A 99 -7.50 3.41 3.27
C ALA A 99 -6.09 3.81 3.73
N ILE A 100 -5.04 3.43 3.00
CA ILE A 100 -3.69 3.87 3.35
C ILE A 100 -3.47 5.35 3.08
N LEU A 101 -4.01 5.91 1.99
CA LEU A 101 -3.87 7.33 1.68
C LEU A 101 -4.55 8.24 2.71
N ASP A 102 -5.68 7.79 3.24
CA ASP A 102 -6.49 8.50 4.23
C ASP A 102 -6.12 8.17 5.69
N LEU A 103 -5.19 7.23 5.91
CA LEU A 103 -4.73 6.86 7.25
C LEU A 103 -4.10 8.07 7.95
N HIS A 104 -4.60 8.40 9.14
CA HIS A 104 -4.13 9.53 9.93
C HIS A 104 -2.61 9.48 10.21
N HIS A 105 -2.03 10.66 10.44
CA HIS A 105 -0.66 10.77 10.95
C HIS A 105 -0.49 9.93 12.23
N PRO A 106 0.66 9.28 12.48
CA PRO A 106 0.85 8.45 13.69
C PRO A 106 0.64 9.20 15.01
N GLU A 107 0.88 10.51 15.05
CA GLU A 107 0.67 11.36 16.23
C GLU A 107 -0.76 11.93 16.36
N HIS A 108 -1.66 11.60 15.42
CA HIS A 108 -3.05 12.06 15.49
C HIS A 108 -3.79 11.35 16.65
N PRO A 109 -4.69 12.02 17.39
CA PRO A 109 -5.45 11.38 18.48
C PRO A 109 -6.25 10.15 18.06
N ASP A 110 -6.77 10.16 16.83
CA ASP A 110 -7.51 9.04 16.23
C ASP A 110 -6.63 8.10 15.38
N ALA A 111 -5.31 8.11 15.59
CA ALA A 111 -4.42 7.15 14.96
C ALA A 111 -4.58 5.77 15.62
N PRO A 112 -4.71 4.68 14.84
CA PRO A 112 -4.72 3.34 15.42
C PRO A 112 -3.42 3.02 16.16
N ASP A 113 -3.53 2.38 17.33
CA ASP A 113 -2.37 1.96 18.14
C ASP A 113 -2.40 0.49 18.59
N ASP A 114 -3.49 -0.23 18.28
CA ASP A 114 -3.75 -1.60 18.71
C ASP A 114 -2.90 -2.63 17.97
N ASP A 115 -1.88 -3.15 18.65
CA ASP A 115 -0.94 -4.12 18.10
C ASP A 115 -1.52 -5.54 17.98
N HIS A 116 -1.48 -6.11 16.77
CA HIS A 116 -1.98 -7.44 16.46
C HIS A 116 -1.12 -8.17 15.41
N ALA A 117 -1.38 -9.47 15.24
CA ALA A 117 -0.67 -10.29 14.26
C ALA A 117 -0.95 -9.80 12.83
N ALA A 118 0.10 -9.72 12.03
CA ALA A 118 0.01 -9.31 10.64
C ALA A 118 -0.82 -10.32 9.82
N PRO A 119 -1.81 -9.87 9.03
CA PRO A 119 -2.49 -10.73 8.07
C PRO A 119 -1.51 -11.40 7.10
N ALA A 120 -1.75 -12.68 6.78
CA ALA A 120 -0.89 -13.43 5.85
C ALA A 120 -0.79 -12.78 4.46
N ALA A 121 -1.79 -11.99 4.05
CA ALA A 121 -1.80 -11.24 2.81
C ALA A 121 -0.63 -10.23 2.70
N LEU A 122 -0.11 -9.72 3.82
CA LEU A 122 1.04 -8.82 3.86
C LEU A 122 2.38 -9.51 3.58
N ARG A 123 2.44 -10.84 3.62
CA ARG A 123 3.67 -11.58 3.32
C ARG A 123 3.88 -11.67 1.80
N VAL A 124 5.05 -11.24 1.34
CA VAL A 124 5.51 -11.48 -0.02
C VAL A 124 6.17 -12.87 -0.10
N PRO A 125 5.73 -13.75 -1.02
CA PRO A 125 6.37 -15.04 -1.22
C PRO A 125 7.86 -14.92 -1.56
N GLY A 126 8.69 -15.80 -0.97
CA GLY A 126 10.15 -15.71 -1.06
C GLY A 126 10.70 -15.89 -2.47
N GLU A 127 9.97 -16.59 -3.35
CA GLU A 127 10.26 -16.73 -4.76
C GLU A 127 10.23 -15.39 -5.50
N PHE A 128 9.34 -14.46 -5.12
CA PHE A 128 9.27 -13.12 -5.72
C PHE A 128 10.44 -12.24 -5.26
N LEU A 129 11.00 -12.53 -4.08
CA LEU A 129 12.13 -11.79 -3.52
C LEU A 129 13.48 -12.12 -4.18
N ARG A 130 13.54 -13.12 -5.08
CA ARG A 130 14.74 -13.43 -5.87
C ARG A 130 15.12 -12.33 -6.85
N SER A 131 14.16 -11.47 -7.21
CA SER A 131 14.35 -10.32 -8.09
C SER A 131 13.55 -9.15 -7.55
N VAL A 132 14.23 -8.23 -6.86
CA VAL A 132 13.62 -7.04 -6.27
C VAL A 132 14.27 -5.80 -6.87
N SER A 133 13.45 -4.82 -7.21
CA SER A 133 13.90 -3.51 -7.68
C SER A 133 13.22 -2.41 -6.92
N VAL A 134 13.98 -1.39 -6.54
CA VAL A 134 13.51 -0.31 -5.67
C VAL A 134 13.40 0.99 -6.46
N ARG A 135 12.28 1.69 -6.26
CA ARG A 135 12.04 3.05 -6.74
C ARG A 135 11.81 3.95 -5.53
N THR A 136 12.81 4.73 -5.18
CA THR A 136 12.70 5.70 -4.09
C THR A 136 11.93 6.94 -4.56
N PRO A 137 11.16 7.58 -3.67
CA PRO A 137 10.50 8.84 -3.98
C PRO A 137 11.53 9.92 -4.35
N ARG A 138 11.11 10.90 -5.15
CA ARG A 138 11.93 12.10 -5.39
C ARG A 138 12.10 12.84 -4.05
N PRO A 139 13.26 13.48 -3.78
CA PRO A 139 13.53 14.12 -2.49
C PRO A 139 12.43 15.09 -2.01
N GLY A 140 11.82 15.85 -2.93
CA GLY A 140 10.74 16.80 -2.59
C GLY A 140 9.39 16.16 -2.24
N LEU A 141 9.20 14.86 -2.42
CA LEU A 141 7.93 14.16 -2.12
C LEU A 141 7.91 13.53 -0.75
N VAL A 142 9.07 13.22 -0.16
CA VAL A 142 9.19 12.48 1.12
C VAL A 142 8.43 13.18 2.25
N ALA A 143 8.44 14.52 2.31
CA ALA A 143 7.76 15.27 3.37
C ALA A 143 6.29 15.56 3.07
N ARG A 144 5.80 15.29 1.85
CA ARG A 144 4.50 15.76 1.37
C ARG A 144 3.35 15.16 2.17
N ARG A 145 3.38 13.85 2.40
CA ARG A 145 2.39 13.15 3.20
C ARG A 145 2.41 13.62 4.66
N ALA A 146 3.59 13.71 5.27
CA ALA A 146 3.73 14.25 6.62
C ALA A 146 3.14 15.66 6.74
N MET A 147 3.37 16.54 5.77
CA MET A 147 2.80 17.90 5.76
C MET A 147 1.28 17.89 5.58
N ARG A 148 0.74 17.06 4.67
CA ARG A 148 -0.69 16.95 4.38
C ARG A 148 -1.49 16.44 5.57
N LEU A 149 -0.91 15.51 6.34
CA LEU A 149 -1.58 14.82 7.44
C LEU A 149 -1.29 15.43 8.81
N ARG A 150 -0.57 16.57 8.89
CA ARG A 150 -0.31 17.21 10.19
C ARG A 150 -1.63 17.49 10.90
N PRO A 151 -1.73 17.13 12.20
CA PRO A 151 -2.86 17.57 13.01
C PRO A 151 -2.96 19.10 12.97
N ALA A 152 -4.19 19.62 12.88
CA ALA A 152 -4.48 21.05 12.91
C ALA A 152 -4.30 21.64 14.31
#